data_AF-A1TC50-F1
#
_entry.id   AF-A1TC50-F1
#
_cell.length_a   1.000
_cell.length_b   1.000
_cell.length_c   1.000
_cell.angle_alpha   90.00
_cell.angle_beta   90.00
_cell.angle_gamma   90.00
#
_symmetry.space_group_name_H-M   'P 1'
#
loop_
_entity.id
_entity.type
_entity.pdbx_description
1 polymer ?
#
loop_
_entity_poly.entity_id
_entity_poly.type
_entity_poly.pdbx_seq_one_letter_code
_entity_poly.pdbx_strand_id
1 'polypeptide(L)'
;MTAIGDIADSPGIPEIGALADGDHPGWSSRPAVESDAARRYHETFRDCDVDPTDDPMAVVGEAVDAKVSIVRNALEALGDDEALNALDAALDLASLERDLIEDGARRRTFALLQVQEGLSKLRAVDDVAMIVDRAPRELVESCGFDRAVLFRVHEGRMVMESAYFGDDRAGAEKMVAFAQSVAPPLDHMLLETQMIRRRSPAIVHDARNDPRVNRPIVDFSMTHSYVAAPVMPTGKVIGFLHADRLYSGRRVDEIDRDTVWAFAEGFGYAYERTVLLERMRRQHAEVRRALASADEAARALQDADLDLRKIEPVERSAAAQSLAEVHTRVLGMLTRREVEVLRLMAAGRTNQQIADELVISAGTVKSHVKRVLRKLHATNRAEAASAYVRLAIAPAVDG
;
A
#
# COMPACT_ATOMS: atom_id res chain seq x y z
N MET A 1 -71.76 -13.12 -12.72
CA MET A 1 -72.03 -13.17 -11.26
C MET A 1 -70.71 -12.83 -10.58
N THR A 2 -70.68 -11.69 -9.86
CA THR A 2 -69.77 -11.33 -8.74
C THR A 2 -68.27 -11.20 -9.10
N ALA A 3 -67.73 -9.99 -9.35
CA ALA A 3 -67.33 -8.91 -8.42
C ALA A 3 -66.09 -9.22 -7.56
N ILE A 4 -64.96 -8.61 -7.95
CA ILE A 4 -63.76 -8.29 -7.16
C ILE A 4 -63.37 -6.91 -7.73
N GLY A 5 -63.59 -5.76 -7.08
CA GLY A 5 -63.22 -5.41 -5.72
C GLY A 5 -62.07 -4.41 -5.84
N ASP A 6 -62.41 -3.12 -5.78
CA ASP A 6 -61.52 -1.95 -5.90
C ASP A 6 -60.24 -2.07 -5.05
N ILE A 7 -59.09 -1.87 -5.70
CA ILE A 7 -57.86 -1.41 -5.04
C ILE A 7 -57.55 -0.04 -5.67
N ALA A 8 -58.36 0.95 -5.29
CA ALA A 8 -58.05 2.36 -5.42
C ALA A 8 -57.49 2.82 -4.06
N ASP A 9 -56.19 2.66 -3.88
CA ASP A 9 -55.33 3.52 -3.02
C ASP A 9 -53.90 2.97 -3.06
N SER A 10 -53.13 3.42 -4.05
CA SER A 10 -51.68 3.53 -3.91
C SER A 10 -51.37 5.02 -4.06
N PRO A 11 -50.76 5.67 -3.06
CA PRO A 11 -50.42 7.07 -3.18
C PRO A 11 -49.46 7.22 -4.36
N GLY A 12 -49.81 8.14 -5.27
CA GLY A 12 -49.15 8.31 -6.55
C GLY A 12 -47.64 8.39 -6.42
N ILE A 13 -46.94 7.58 -7.21
CA ILE A 13 -45.54 7.84 -7.55
C ILE A 13 -45.57 9.21 -8.24
N PRO A 14 -44.92 10.25 -7.67
CA PRO A 14 -44.89 11.54 -8.33
C PRO A 14 -44.19 11.36 -9.67
N GLU A 15 -44.69 12.02 -10.72
CA GLU A 15 -43.90 12.21 -11.94
C GLU A 15 -42.54 12.76 -11.52
N ILE A 16 -41.48 12.02 -11.82
CA ILE A 16 -40.11 12.46 -11.59
C ILE A 16 -39.84 13.55 -12.62
N GLY A 17 -40.31 14.76 -12.34
CA GLY A 17 -39.77 15.96 -12.97
C GLY A 17 -38.28 15.99 -12.69
N ALA A 18 -37.48 16.32 -13.70
CA ALA A 18 -36.04 16.48 -13.55
C ALA A 18 -35.77 17.36 -12.32
N LEU A 19 -35.22 16.77 -11.26
CA LEU A 19 -34.86 17.49 -10.06
C LEU A 19 -33.74 18.45 -10.46
N ALA A 20 -33.99 19.75 -10.35
CA ALA A 20 -32.94 20.74 -10.53
C ALA A 20 -31.83 20.48 -9.50
N ASP A 21 -30.56 20.60 -9.94
CA ASP A 21 -29.40 20.44 -9.08
C ASP A 21 -29.54 21.31 -7.82
N GLY A 22 -29.65 20.68 -6.65
CA GLY A 22 -29.75 21.37 -5.36
C GLY A 22 -30.89 20.93 -4.46
N ASP A 23 -32.00 20.40 -4.99
CA ASP A 23 -33.20 20.06 -4.20
C ASP A 23 -33.42 18.53 -4.08
N HIS A 24 -32.37 17.81 -3.67
CA HIS A 24 -32.50 16.39 -3.32
C HIS A 24 -32.87 16.24 -1.83
N PRO A 25 -33.95 15.53 -1.46
CA PRO A 25 -34.54 15.55 -0.10
C PRO A 25 -33.79 14.72 0.94
N GLY A 26 -32.46 14.68 0.93
CA GLY A 26 -31.73 13.93 1.97
C GLY A 26 -30.24 14.18 2.13
N TRP A 27 -29.57 14.87 1.20
CA TRP A 27 -28.14 15.15 1.29
C TRP A 27 -27.96 16.60 0.86
N SER A 28 -27.40 17.44 1.73
CA SER A 28 -26.99 18.79 1.33
C SER A 28 -25.90 18.67 0.27
N SER A 29 -26.22 18.91 -0.99
CA SER A 29 -25.19 19.07 -2.01
C SER A 29 -24.31 20.23 -1.56
N ARG A 30 -23.04 19.94 -1.26
CA ARG A 30 -22.08 21.04 -1.14
C ARG A 30 -22.01 21.66 -2.54
N PRO A 31 -22.23 22.98 -2.69
CA PRO A 31 -22.08 23.61 -3.99
C PRO A 31 -20.68 23.30 -4.52
N ALA A 32 -20.58 23.03 -5.81
CA ALA A 32 -19.29 22.82 -6.46
C ALA A 32 -18.41 24.04 -6.17
N VAL A 33 -17.19 23.82 -5.68
CA VAL A 33 -16.24 24.90 -5.45
C VAL A 33 -15.76 25.35 -6.83
N GLU A 34 -16.30 26.47 -7.30
CA GLU A 34 -15.89 27.08 -8.56
C GLU A 34 -14.45 27.62 -8.43
N SER A 35 -13.60 27.29 -9.40
CA SER A 35 -12.25 27.83 -9.48
C SER A 35 -12.29 29.32 -9.85
N ASP A 36 -11.25 30.08 -9.48
CA ASP A 36 -11.18 31.50 -9.85
C ASP A 36 -11.15 31.71 -11.37
N ALA A 37 -10.60 30.74 -12.13
CA ALA A 37 -10.62 30.75 -13.58
C ALA A 37 -12.03 30.58 -14.15
N ALA A 38 -12.80 29.61 -13.62
CA ALA A 38 -14.20 29.41 -14.02
C ALA A 38 -15.05 30.63 -13.69
N ARG A 39 -14.86 31.25 -12.51
CA ARG A 39 -15.55 32.49 -12.15
C ARG A 39 -15.25 33.62 -13.13
N ARG A 40 -13.97 33.83 -13.44
CA ARG A 40 -13.54 34.87 -14.38
C ARG A 40 -14.06 34.63 -15.80
N TYR A 41 -14.10 33.37 -16.24
CA TYR A 41 -14.71 33.00 -17.52
C TYR A 41 -16.19 33.39 -17.53
N HIS A 42 -16.98 32.93 -16.55
CA HIS A 42 -18.41 33.26 -16.47
C HIS A 42 -18.67 34.76 -16.35
N GLU A 43 -17.82 35.52 -15.65
CA GLU A 43 -17.92 36.99 -15.60
C GLU A 43 -17.63 37.64 -16.95
N THR A 44 -16.64 37.14 -17.68
CA THR A 44 -16.19 37.71 -18.97
C THR A 44 -17.20 37.45 -20.09
N PHE A 45 -17.81 36.26 -20.09
CA PHE A 45 -18.72 35.80 -21.15
C PHE A 45 -20.21 35.78 -20.71
N ARG A 46 -20.56 36.46 -19.61
CA ARG A 46 -21.91 36.48 -19.04
C ARG A 46 -23.01 36.86 -20.05
N ASP A 47 -22.67 37.75 -20.98
CA ASP A 47 -23.61 38.32 -21.95
C ASP A 47 -23.49 37.65 -23.34
N CYS A 48 -22.73 36.56 -23.45
CA CYS A 48 -22.59 35.78 -24.69
C CYS A 48 -23.63 34.65 -24.74
N ASP A 49 -24.30 34.49 -25.87
CA ASP A 49 -25.34 33.45 -26.11
C ASP A 49 -24.75 32.02 -26.31
N VAL A 50 -23.48 31.82 -25.93
CA VAL A 50 -22.78 30.55 -26.08
C VAL A 50 -22.97 29.74 -24.81
N ASP A 51 -23.54 28.54 -24.93
CA ASP A 51 -23.67 27.61 -23.81
C ASP A 51 -22.26 27.20 -23.32
N PRO A 52 -21.90 27.52 -22.07
CA PRO A 52 -20.55 27.34 -21.54
C PRO A 52 -20.12 25.87 -21.38
N THR A 53 -21.01 24.92 -21.65
CA THR A 53 -20.79 23.49 -21.35
C THR A 53 -20.08 22.72 -22.47
N ASP A 54 -20.08 23.21 -23.70
CA ASP A 54 -19.63 22.42 -24.86
C ASP A 54 -18.13 22.60 -25.20
N ASP A 55 -17.57 23.82 -25.17
CA ASP A 55 -16.13 24.07 -25.38
C ASP A 55 -15.66 25.48 -24.91
N PRO A 56 -15.37 25.68 -23.61
CA PRO A 56 -14.92 26.99 -23.10
C PRO A 56 -13.55 27.44 -23.62
N MET A 57 -12.71 26.51 -24.10
CA MET A 57 -11.39 26.84 -24.63
C MET A 57 -11.50 27.47 -26.01
N ALA A 58 -12.38 26.94 -26.87
CA ALA A 58 -12.65 27.52 -28.19
C ALA A 58 -13.18 28.96 -28.08
N VAL A 59 -14.13 29.21 -27.18
CA VAL A 59 -14.72 30.55 -26.95
C VAL A 59 -13.67 31.57 -26.52
N VAL A 60 -12.78 31.19 -25.59
CA VAL A 60 -11.67 32.06 -25.17
C VAL A 60 -10.70 32.29 -26.32
N GLY A 61 -10.40 31.25 -27.12
CA GLY A 61 -9.55 31.34 -28.30
C GLY A 61 -10.04 32.38 -29.31
N GLU A 62 -11.31 32.28 -29.72
CA GLU A 62 -11.93 33.23 -30.66
C GLU A 62 -11.91 34.67 -30.14
N ALA A 63 -12.18 34.86 -28.84
CA ALA A 63 -12.15 36.17 -28.21
C ALA A 63 -10.74 36.77 -28.20
N VAL A 64 -9.71 35.95 -27.95
CA VAL A 64 -8.31 36.37 -28.03
C VAL A 64 -7.96 36.79 -29.46
N ASP A 65 -8.30 35.98 -30.47
CA ASP A 65 -7.99 36.26 -31.87
C ASP A 65 -8.65 37.56 -32.37
N ALA A 66 -9.89 37.80 -31.96
CA ALA A 66 -10.60 39.05 -32.26
C ALA A 66 -9.89 40.27 -31.65
N LYS A 67 -9.42 40.19 -30.40
CA LYS A 67 -8.70 41.29 -29.74
C LYS A 67 -7.30 41.51 -30.33
N VAL A 68 -6.59 40.43 -30.63
CA VAL A 68 -5.27 40.48 -31.28
C VAL A 68 -5.37 41.15 -32.64
N SER A 69 -6.41 40.85 -33.42
CA SER A 69 -6.66 41.47 -34.73
C SER A 69 -6.87 42.98 -34.61
N ILE A 70 -7.61 43.45 -33.59
CA ILE A 70 -7.80 44.89 -33.34
C ILE A 70 -6.47 45.58 -33.02
N VAL A 71 -5.65 44.98 -32.15
CA VAL A 71 -4.36 45.54 -31.75
C VAL A 71 -3.40 45.58 -32.94
N ARG A 72 -3.32 44.48 -33.70
CA ARG A 72 -2.48 44.39 -34.91
C ARG A 72 -2.85 45.48 -35.91
N ASN A 73 -4.13 45.61 -36.27
CA ASN A 73 -4.59 46.63 -37.22
C ASN A 73 -4.26 48.06 -36.75
N ALA A 74 -4.34 48.32 -35.44
CA ALA A 74 -3.97 49.62 -34.87
C ALA A 74 -2.46 49.90 -34.99
N LEU A 75 -1.62 48.90 -34.73
CA LEU A 75 -0.16 49.03 -34.88
C LEU A 75 0.27 49.16 -36.34
N GLU A 76 -0.36 48.43 -37.26
CA GLU A 76 -0.15 48.56 -38.71
C GLU A 76 -0.51 49.96 -39.20
N ALA A 77 -1.62 50.52 -38.74
CA ALA A 77 -2.03 51.89 -39.08
C ALA A 77 -1.04 52.96 -38.56
N LEU A 78 -0.32 52.68 -37.48
CA LEU A 78 0.72 53.54 -36.92
C LEU A 78 2.08 53.37 -37.61
N GLY A 79 2.30 52.28 -38.35
CA GLY A 79 3.57 51.96 -39.01
C GLY A 79 4.70 51.59 -38.04
N ASP A 80 4.35 51.05 -36.87
CA ASP A 80 5.32 50.66 -35.83
C ASP A 80 5.73 49.19 -36.00
N ASP A 81 6.71 48.95 -36.89
CA ASP A 81 7.21 47.61 -37.20
C ASP A 81 7.86 46.91 -35.99
N GLU A 82 8.45 47.66 -35.05
CA GLU A 82 9.05 47.08 -33.84
C GLU A 82 7.96 46.55 -32.90
N ALA A 83 6.89 47.31 -32.70
CA ALA A 83 5.74 46.88 -31.92
C ALA A 83 5.00 45.69 -32.57
N LEU A 84 4.90 45.65 -33.90
CA LEU A 84 4.31 44.52 -34.62
C LEU A 84 5.14 43.24 -34.43
N ASN A 85 6.47 43.31 -34.59
CA ASN A 85 7.35 42.17 -34.36
C ASN A 85 7.30 41.67 -32.91
N ALA A 86 7.22 42.59 -31.94
CA ALA A 86 7.08 42.24 -30.53
C ALA A 86 5.72 41.56 -30.23
N LEU A 87 4.63 42.03 -30.86
CA LEU A 87 3.32 41.39 -30.78
C LEU A 87 3.36 39.96 -31.34
N ASP A 88 3.96 39.76 -32.52
CA ASP A 88 4.09 38.43 -33.14
C ASP A 88 4.90 37.48 -32.28
N ALA A 89 6.05 37.91 -31.77
CA ALA A 89 6.86 37.10 -30.86
C ALA A 89 6.11 36.73 -29.56
N ALA A 90 5.28 37.64 -29.03
CA ALA A 90 4.46 37.38 -27.85
C ALA A 90 3.34 36.36 -28.14
N LEU A 91 2.73 36.41 -29.32
CA LEU A 91 1.71 35.45 -29.75
C LEU A 91 2.31 34.06 -29.96
N ASP A 92 3.49 33.99 -30.57
CA ASP A 92 4.22 32.73 -30.76
C ASP A 92 4.55 32.08 -29.41
N LEU A 93 5.05 32.86 -28.44
CA LEU A 93 5.32 32.39 -27.09
C LEU A 93 4.05 31.94 -26.36
N ALA A 94 2.95 32.69 -26.49
CA ALA A 94 1.67 32.31 -25.89
C ALA A 94 1.09 31.03 -26.51
N SER A 95 1.27 30.83 -27.82
CA SER A 95 0.87 29.58 -28.48
C SER A 95 1.71 28.41 -28.01
N LEU A 96 3.04 28.57 -27.94
CA LEU A 96 3.94 27.55 -27.43
C LEU A 96 3.62 27.19 -25.98
N GLU A 97 3.31 28.17 -25.13
CA GLU A 97 2.88 27.93 -23.75
C GLU A 97 1.63 27.04 -23.69
N ARG A 98 0.59 27.35 -24.50
CA ARG A 98 -0.62 26.52 -24.59
C ARG A 98 -0.31 25.10 -25.06
N ASP A 99 0.50 24.95 -26.11
CA ASP A 99 0.88 23.66 -26.66
C ASP A 99 1.63 22.81 -25.62
N LEU A 100 2.54 23.43 -24.85
CA LEU A 100 3.28 22.76 -23.78
C LEU A 100 2.38 22.37 -22.59
N ILE A 101 1.39 23.20 -22.25
CA ILE A 101 0.40 22.89 -21.22
C ILE A 101 -0.46 21.71 -21.66
N GLU A 102 -0.95 21.73 -22.90
CA GLU A 102 -1.80 20.68 -23.46
C GLU A 102 -1.03 19.36 -23.61
N ASP A 103 0.21 19.40 -24.12
CA ASP A 103 1.11 18.24 -24.15
C ASP A 103 1.35 17.68 -22.74
N GLY A 104 1.67 18.55 -21.77
CA GLY A 104 1.84 18.14 -20.37
C GLY A 104 0.59 17.51 -19.77
N ALA A 105 -0.60 18.05 -20.07
CA ALA A 105 -1.88 17.48 -19.64
C ALA A 105 -2.13 16.11 -20.28
N ARG A 106 -1.92 15.97 -21.59
CA ARG A 106 -2.02 14.69 -22.31
C ARG A 106 -1.07 13.67 -21.72
N ARG A 107 0.21 14.01 -21.53
CA ARG A 107 1.22 13.12 -20.92
C ARG A 107 0.82 12.66 -19.52
N ARG A 108 0.29 13.54 -18.68
CA ARG A 108 -0.25 13.17 -17.35
C ARG A 108 -1.42 12.19 -17.45
N THR A 109 -2.37 12.42 -18.34
CA THR A 109 -3.52 11.52 -18.54
C THR A 109 -3.06 10.13 -18.99
N PHE A 110 -2.16 10.06 -19.97
CA PHE A 110 -1.61 8.78 -20.43
C PHE A 110 -0.81 8.07 -19.33
N ALA A 111 -0.01 8.80 -18.55
CA ALA A 111 0.73 8.26 -17.42
C ALA A 111 -0.21 7.62 -16.37
N LEU A 112 -1.34 8.25 -16.05
CA LEU A 112 -2.33 7.68 -15.13
C LEU A 112 -2.96 6.39 -15.66
N LEU A 113 -3.27 6.33 -16.97
CA LEU A 113 -3.80 5.11 -17.61
C LEU A 113 -2.78 3.97 -17.54
N GLN A 114 -1.51 4.26 -17.82
CA GLN A 114 -0.41 3.30 -17.72
C GLN A 114 -0.23 2.75 -16.30
N VAL A 115 -0.33 3.62 -15.29
CA VAL A 115 -0.31 3.20 -13.88
C VAL A 115 -1.48 2.26 -13.57
N GLN A 116 -2.70 2.59 -14.00
CA GLN A 116 -3.87 1.71 -13.79
C GLN A 116 -3.68 0.36 -14.48
N GLU A 117 -3.12 0.33 -15.69
CA GLU A 117 -2.82 -0.91 -16.42
C GLU A 117 -1.83 -1.77 -15.64
N GLY A 118 -0.68 -1.22 -15.25
CA GLY A 118 0.34 -1.95 -14.49
C GLY A 118 -0.19 -2.48 -13.16
N LEU A 119 -0.93 -1.65 -12.42
CA LEU A 119 -1.55 -2.05 -11.16
C LEU A 119 -2.61 -3.15 -11.34
N SER A 120 -3.35 -3.15 -12.45
CA SER A 120 -4.35 -4.20 -12.74
C SER A 120 -3.70 -5.58 -12.87
N LYS A 121 -2.50 -5.64 -13.47
CA LYS A 121 -1.72 -6.89 -13.60
C LYS A 121 -1.24 -7.39 -12.24
N LEU A 122 -0.79 -6.48 -11.35
CA LEU A 122 -0.42 -6.82 -9.98
C LEU A 122 -1.61 -7.28 -9.13
N ARG A 123 -2.84 -6.84 -9.44
CA ARG A 123 -4.04 -7.27 -8.70
C ARG A 123 -4.32 -8.77 -8.83
N ALA A 124 -3.94 -9.36 -9.95
CA ALA A 124 -4.11 -10.80 -10.21
C ALA A 124 -3.08 -11.68 -9.49
N VAL A 125 -2.04 -11.09 -8.90
CA VAL A 125 -0.97 -11.85 -8.21
C VAL A 125 -1.36 -12.13 -6.76
N ASP A 126 -1.27 -13.40 -6.38
CA ASP A 126 -1.70 -13.92 -5.08
C ASP A 126 -0.56 -14.56 -4.25
N ASP A 127 0.68 -14.37 -4.69
CA ASP A 127 1.92 -14.77 -4.02
C ASP A 127 2.80 -13.54 -3.73
N VAL A 128 3.32 -13.45 -2.50
CA VAL A 128 4.11 -12.29 -2.06
C VAL A 128 5.46 -12.20 -2.78
N ALA A 129 6.13 -13.32 -3.04
CA ALA A 129 7.40 -13.29 -3.76
C ALA A 129 7.21 -12.82 -5.21
N MET A 130 6.16 -13.33 -5.87
CA MET A 130 5.82 -12.96 -7.24
C MET A 130 5.42 -11.48 -7.37
N ILE A 131 4.63 -10.92 -6.44
CA ILE A 131 4.20 -9.51 -6.57
C ILE A 131 5.37 -8.54 -6.35
N VAL A 132 6.32 -8.91 -5.49
CA VAL A 132 7.57 -8.17 -5.26
C VAL A 132 8.47 -8.19 -6.50
N ASP A 133 8.61 -9.33 -7.17
CA ASP A 133 9.37 -9.45 -8.42
C ASP A 133 8.69 -8.70 -9.58
N ARG A 134 7.36 -8.76 -9.66
CA ARG A 134 6.57 -8.12 -10.72
C ARG A 134 6.52 -6.60 -10.62
N ALA A 135 6.59 -6.00 -9.43
CA ALA A 135 6.34 -4.57 -9.29
C ALA A 135 7.33 -3.68 -10.10
N PRO A 136 8.66 -3.90 -10.06
CA PRO A 136 9.57 -3.16 -10.93
C PRO A 136 9.33 -3.44 -12.42
N ARG A 137 8.95 -4.67 -12.78
CA ARG A 137 8.63 -5.02 -14.17
C ARG A 137 7.47 -4.20 -14.70
N GLU A 138 6.37 -4.09 -13.95
CA GLU A 138 5.20 -3.34 -14.42
C GLU A 138 5.45 -1.82 -14.47
N LEU A 139 6.35 -1.28 -13.63
CA LEU A 139 6.82 0.10 -13.81
C LEU A 139 7.55 0.31 -15.13
N VAL A 140 8.39 -0.64 -15.55
CA VAL A 140 9.12 -0.57 -16.82
C VAL A 140 8.18 -0.83 -18.00
N GLU A 141 7.50 -1.97 -18.00
CA GLU A 141 6.71 -2.45 -19.14
C GLU A 141 5.42 -1.66 -19.35
N SER A 142 4.71 -1.28 -18.28
CA SER A 142 3.46 -0.50 -18.40
C SER A 142 3.66 1.00 -18.29
N CYS A 143 4.55 1.47 -17.40
CA CYS A 143 4.73 2.92 -17.17
C CYS A 143 5.90 3.52 -17.98
N GLY A 144 6.60 2.71 -18.79
CA GLY A 144 7.59 3.18 -19.76
C GLY A 144 8.88 3.71 -19.14
N PHE A 145 9.24 3.26 -17.94
CA PHE A 145 10.57 3.47 -17.37
C PHE A 145 11.57 2.51 -18.00
N ASP A 146 12.86 2.83 -17.98
CA ASP A 146 13.89 1.91 -18.50
C ASP A 146 14.29 0.88 -17.46
N ARG A 147 14.35 1.34 -16.20
CA ARG A 147 14.77 0.53 -15.06
C ARG A 147 13.93 0.89 -13.86
N ALA A 148 13.59 -0.12 -13.08
CA ALA A 148 12.96 0.06 -11.79
C ALA A 148 13.54 -0.89 -10.75
N VAL A 149 13.46 -0.49 -9.50
CA VAL A 149 13.97 -1.23 -8.35
C VAL A 149 13.02 -1.06 -7.17
N LEU A 150 12.76 -2.16 -6.45
CA LEU A 150 12.03 -2.16 -5.20
C LEU A 150 13.00 -2.37 -4.03
N PHE A 151 12.97 -1.43 -3.10
CA PHE A 151 13.67 -1.52 -1.83
C PHE A 151 12.71 -1.80 -0.69
N ARG A 152 13.13 -2.68 0.23
CA ARG A 152 12.50 -2.89 1.53
C ARG A 152 13.27 -2.17 2.60
N VAL A 153 12.55 -1.57 3.55
CA VAL A 153 13.15 -0.95 4.74
C VAL A 153 13.12 -1.98 5.87
N HIS A 154 14.30 -2.39 6.32
CA HIS A 154 14.44 -3.36 7.41
C HIS A 154 15.50 -2.90 8.41
N GLU A 155 15.12 -2.73 9.68
CA GLU A 155 16.03 -2.31 10.77
C GLU A 155 16.86 -1.04 10.44
N GLY A 156 16.25 -0.08 9.76
CA GLY A 156 16.93 1.17 9.37
C GLY A 156 17.92 1.01 8.21
N ARG A 157 17.87 -0.10 7.48
CA ARG A 157 18.66 -0.34 6.26
C ARG A 157 17.78 -0.46 5.03
N MET A 158 18.34 -0.10 3.88
CA MET A 158 17.73 -0.28 2.58
C MET A 158 18.21 -1.62 2.00
N VAL A 159 17.26 -2.53 1.78
CA VAL A 159 17.54 -3.83 1.15
C VAL A 159 16.90 -3.81 -0.22
N MET A 160 17.69 -4.00 -1.27
CA MET A 160 17.16 -4.17 -2.62
C MET A 160 16.53 -5.56 -2.74
N GLU A 161 15.21 -5.59 -2.86
CA GLU A 161 14.43 -6.83 -2.85
C GLU A 161 14.27 -7.39 -4.27
N SER A 162 14.04 -6.51 -5.25
CA SER A 162 13.92 -6.86 -6.67
C SER A 162 14.33 -5.69 -7.57
N ALA A 163 14.76 -6.00 -8.79
CA ALA A 163 15.13 -5.03 -9.81
C ALA A 163 14.74 -5.56 -11.19
N TYR A 164 14.34 -4.66 -12.10
CA TYR A 164 14.04 -5.00 -13.49
C TYR A 164 14.53 -3.91 -14.42
N PHE A 165 15.42 -4.27 -15.35
CA PHE A 165 16.12 -3.36 -16.26
C PHE A 165 15.77 -3.65 -17.73
N GLY A 166 14.51 -3.99 -18.01
CA GLY A 166 14.06 -4.40 -19.34
C GLY A 166 14.83 -5.64 -19.82
N ASP A 167 15.48 -5.52 -20.98
CA ASP A 167 16.25 -6.61 -21.59
C ASP A 167 17.56 -6.93 -20.84
N ASP A 168 18.07 -6.01 -19.99
CA ASP A 168 19.32 -6.19 -19.24
C ASP A 168 19.11 -6.98 -17.94
N ARG A 169 18.69 -8.24 -18.08
CA ARG A 169 18.49 -9.15 -16.93
C ARG A 169 19.76 -9.34 -16.11
N ALA A 170 20.92 -9.47 -16.77
CA ALA A 170 22.19 -9.68 -16.11
C ALA A 170 22.62 -8.45 -15.29
N GLY A 171 22.35 -7.24 -15.78
CA GLY A 171 22.56 -5.99 -15.05
C GLY A 171 21.67 -5.90 -13.80
N ALA A 172 20.39 -6.29 -13.91
CA ALA A 172 19.47 -6.31 -12.78
C ALA A 172 19.93 -7.28 -11.68
N GLU A 173 20.33 -8.51 -12.04
CA GLU A 173 20.85 -9.51 -11.09
C GLU A 173 22.13 -9.02 -10.39
N LYS A 174 23.07 -8.41 -11.15
CA LYS A 174 24.28 -7.81 -10.58
C LYS A 174 23.97 -6.64 -9.64
N MET A 175 22.97 -5.83 -9.96
CA MET A 175 22.54 -4.72 -9.12
C MET A 175 22.04 -5.19 -7.77
N VAL A 176 21.16 -6.19 -7.78
CA VAL A 176 20.60 -6.76 -6.55
C VAL A 176 21.73 -7.32 -5.68
N ALA A 177 22.63 -8.11 -6.27
CA ALA A 177 23.77 -8.69 -5.56
C ALA A 177 24.70 -7.62 -4.97
N PHE A 178 25.03 -6.58 -5.75
CA PHE A 178 25.84 -5.45 -5.28
C PHE A 178 25.16 -4.71 -4.13
N ALA A 179 23.90 -4.31 -4.28
CA ALA A 179 23.17 -3.54 -3.29
C ALA A 179 22.98 -4.33 -1.98
N GLN A 180 22.76 -5.64 -2.06
CA GLN A 180 22.71 -6.53 -0.90
C GLN A 180 24.05 -6.65 -0.18
N SER A 181 25.17 -6.61 -0.90
CA SER A 181 26.51 -6.63 -0.29
C SER A 181 26.84 -5.34 0.48
N VAL A 182 26.30 -4.20 0.06
CA VAL A 182 26.54 -2.89 0.67
C VAL A 182 25.52 -2.60 1.78
N ALA A 183 24.25 -2.98 1.59
CA ALA A 183 23.11 -2.81 2.51
C ALA A 183 23.14 -1.48 3.28
N PRO A 184 23.11 -0.33 2.57
CA PRO A 184 23.41 0.96 3.16
C PRO A 184 22.40 1.34 4.25
N PRO A 185 22.87 1.93 5.36
CA PRO A 185 21.98 2.47 6.39
C PRO A 185 21.19 3.66 5.84
N LEU A 186 19.97 3.82 6.32
CA LEU A 186 19.17 5.04 6.14
C LEU A 186 19.74 6.13 7.02
N ASP A 187 20.71 6.87 6.49
CA ASP A 187 21.28 8.01 7.18
C ASP A 187 20.44 9.28 6.93
N HIS A 188 20.37 10.17 7.92
CA HIS A 188 19.53 11.38 7.93
C HIS A 188 19.79 12.36 6.77
N MET A 189 20.97 12.31 6.16
CA MET A 189 21.35 13.15 5.01
C MET A 189 20.90 12.59 3.66
N LEU A 190 20.49 11.31 3.60
CA LEU A 190 20.03 10.70 2.36
C LEU A 190 18.64 11.21 1.97
N LEU A 191 18.45 11.41 0.67
CA LEU A 191 17.18 11.81 0.08
C LEU A 191 16.08 10.78 0.36
N GLU A 192 16.42 9.50 0.33
CA GLU A 192 15.51 8.40 0.68
C GLU A 192 15.03 8.52 2.14
N THR A 193 15.89 8.99 3.06
CA THR A 193 15.50 9.22 4.46
C THR A 193 14.49 10.38 4.59
N GLN A 194 14.67 11.45 3.82
CA GLN A 194 13.71 12.56 3.80
C GLN A 194 12.38 12.14 3.14
N MET A 195 12.43 11.36 2.05
CA MET A 195 11.26 10.78 1.39
C MET A 195 10.44 9.90 2.36
N ILE A 196 11.11 9.02 3.10
CA ILE A 196 10.47 8.16 4.12
C ILE A 196 9.86 9.00 5.24
N ARG A 197 10.59 9.99 5.75
CA ARG A 197 10.15 10.85 6.86
C ARG A 197 8.96 11.73 6.46
N ARG A 198 9.01 12.34 5.29
CA ARG A 198 7.98 13.27 4.79
C ARG A 198 6.79 12.55 4.20
N ARG A 199 6.93 11.27 3.83
CA ARG A 199 5.92 10.52 3.07
C ARG A 199 5.55 11.35 1.84
N SER A 200 6.56 11.64 1.02
CA SER A 200 6.44 12.45 -0.20
C SER A 200 7.41 11.92 -1.26
N PRO A 201 7.11 11.99 -2.57
CA PRO A 201 8.01 11.44 -3.57
C PRO A 201 9.25 12.32 -3.66
N ALA A 202 10.28 11.78 -4.28
CA ALA A 202 11.48 12.54 -4.58
C ALA A 202 11.88 12.38 -6.03
N ILE A 203 12.56 13.42 -6.54
CA ILE A 203 13.15 13.46 -7.87
C ILE A 203 14.58 13.96 -7.73
N VAL A 204 15.49 13.31 -8.44
CA VAL A 204 16.89 13.68 -8.54
C VAL A 204 17.20 13.91 -10.01
N HIS A 205 17.42 15.17 -10.39
CA HIS A 205 17.73 15.51 -11.77
C HIS A 205 19.19 15.27 -12.13
N ASP A 206 20.13 15.33 -11.17
CA ASP A 206 21.57 15.11 -11.38
C ASP A 206 22.19 14.26 -10.26
N ALA A 207 22.03 12.94 -10.38
CA ALA A 207 22.50 11.99 -9.37
C ALA A 207 24.03 12.00 -9.21
N ARG A 208 24.79 12.38 -10.25
CA ARG A 208 26.25 12.37 -10.19
C ARG A 208 26.83 13.51 -9.36
N ASN A 209 26.08 14.59 -9.14
CA ASN A 209 26.55 15.75 -8.39
C ASN A 209 25.73 16.03 -7.12
N ASP A 210 24.66 15.29 -6.88
CA ASP A 210 23.82 15.49 -5.69
C ASP A 210 24.46 14.83 -4.44
N PRO A 211 24.79 15.59 -3.39
CA PRO A 211 25.42 15.05 -2.18
C PRO A 211 24.47 14.21 -1.31
N ARG A 212 23.16 14.20 -1.62
CA ARG A 212 22.12 13.51 -0.84
C ARG A 212 21.83 12.09 -1.32
N VAL A 213 22.58 11.60 -2.32
CA VAL A 213 22.39 10.27 -2.90
C VAL A 213 23.39 9.27 -2.34
N ASN A 214 23.06 7.98 -2.42
CA ASN A 214 24.02 6.92 -2.09
C ASN A 214 25.06 6.76 -3.21
N ARG A 215 26.26 7.30 -3.00
CA ARG A 215 27.30 7.33 -4.03
C ARG A 215 27.69 5.95 -4.59
N PRO A 216 27.94 4.91 -3.77
CA PRO A 216 28.22 3.57 -4.27
C PRO A 216 27.13 3.01 -5.22
N ILE A 217 25.85 3.21 -4.88
CA ILE A 217 24.74 2.76 -5.73
C ILE A 217 24.66 3.58 -7.03
N VAL A 218 24.83 4.90 -6.95
CA VAL A 218 24.80 5.76 -8.15
C VAL A 218 25.94 5.41 -9.11
N ASP A 219 27.15 5.22 -8.60
CA ASP A 219 28.32 4.89 -9.43
C ASP A 219 28.17 3.52 -10.09
N PHE A 220 27.69 2.52 -9.35
CA PHE A 220 27.47 1.18 -9.89
C PHE A 220 26.30 1.13 -10.90
N SER A 221 25.22 1.87 -10.63
CA SER A 221 24.04 1.93 -11.50
C SER A 221 24.21 2.81 -12.73
N MET A 222 25.24 3.66 -12.74
CA MET A 222 25.48 4.68 -13.77
C MET A 222 24.29 5.63 -13.98
N THR A 223 23.36 5.72 -13.03
CA THR A 223 22.17 6.55 -13.17
C THR A 223 22.54 8.04 -13.21
N HIS A 224 21.86 8.80 -14.06
CA HIS A 224 22.05 10.25 -14.19
C HIS A 224 20.96 11.05 -13.48
N SER A 225 19.75 10.49 -13.44
CA SER A 225 18.57 11.10 -12.85
C SER A 225 17.57 10.00 -12.52
N TYR A 226 16.90 10.08 -11.38
CA TYR A 226 15.94 9.06 -10.97
C TYR A 226 14.81 9.66 -10.13
N VAL A 227 13.69 8.95 -10.07
CA VAL A 227 12.57 9.24 -9.17
C VAL A 227 12.44 8.15 -8.14
N ALA A 228 11.94 8.51 -6.97
CA ALA A 228 11.73 7.61 -5.86
C ALA A 228 10.38 7.88 -5.20
N ALA A 229 9.64 6.82 -4.84
CA ALA A 229 8.41 6.95 -4.07
C ALA A 229 8.30 5.89 -2.96
N PRO A 230 7.85 6.28 -1.75
CA PRO A 230 7.62 5.36 -0.65
C PRO A 230 6.40 4.48 -0.89
N VAL A 231 6.49 3.21 -0.51
CA VAL A 231 5.38 2.25 -0.51
C VAL A 231 4.73 2.25 0.87
N MET A 232 3.44 2.63 0.94
CA MET A 232 2.75 2.94 2.20
C MET A 232 1.29 2.46 2.24
N PRO A 233 1.02 1.14 2.38
CA PRO A 233 -0.35 0.62 2.37
C PRO A 233 -1.26 1.22 3.46
N THR A 234 -0.71 1.43 4.66
CA THR A 234 -1.42 1.93 5.85
C THR A 234 -0.76 3.17 6.45
N GLY A 235 -0.15 4.01 5.59
CA GLY A 235 0.56 5.23 6.02
C GLY A 235 1.89 4.99 6.72
N LYS A 236 2.28 3.72 6.93
CA LYS A 236 3.62 3.32 7.34
C LYS A 236 4.44 2.93 6.11
N VAL A 237 5.63 3.50 5.99
CA VAL A 237 6.58 3.14 4.95
C VAL A 237 7.15 1.75 5.22
N ILE A 238 6.98 0.84 4.27
CA ILE A 238 7.53 -0.53 4.32
C ILE A 238 8.72 -0.71 3.37
N GLY A 239 8.86 0.20 2.43
CA GLY A 239 9.79 0.14 1.32
C GLY A 239 9.61 1.35 0.42
N PHE A 240 10.30 1.37 -0.70
CA PHE A 240 10.18 2.41 -1.70
C PHE A 240 10.59 1.88 -3.08
N LEU A 241 10.05 2.49 -4.12
CA LEU A 241 10.35 2.19 -5.51
C LEU A 241 11.25 3.28 -6.08
N HIS A 242 12.29 2.89 -6.80
CA HIS A 242 13.10 3.77 -7.64
C HIS A 242 12.85 3.44 -9.11
N ALA A 243 12.84 4.46 -9.96
CA ALA A 243 12.84 4.27 -11.40
C ALA A 243 13.67 5.34 -12.11
N ASP A 244 14.25 4.97 -13.24
CA ASP A 244 14.96 5.90 -14.10
C ASP A 244 14.76 5.64 -15.60
N ARG A 245 15.35 6.54 -16.39
CA ARG A 245 15.29 6.58 -17.85
C ARG A 245 16.69 6.51 -18.48
N LEU A 246 17.54 5.64 -17.93
CA LEU A 246 18.95 5.56 -18.37
C LEU A 246 19.10 5.21 -19.86
N TYR A 247 18.39 4.20 -20.34
CA TYR A 247 18.59 3.63 -21.68
C TYR A 247 18.03 4.53 -22.79
N SER A 248 16.92 5.21 -22.52
CA SER A 248 16.31 6.21 -23.40
C SER A 248 17.10 7.53 -23.44
N GLY A 249 18.02 7.76 -22.50
CA GLY A 249 18.81 8.98 -22.39
C GLY A 249 18.02 10.21 -21.95
N ARG A 250 16.75 10.04 -21.56
CA ARG A 250 15.87 11.11 -21.07
C ARG A 250 16.13 11.35 -19.58
N ARG A 251 16.09 12.60 -19.14
CA ARG A 251 16.04 12.91 -17.70
C ARG A 251 14.62 12.76 -17.18
N VAL A 252 14.49 12.26 -15.96
CA VAL A 252 13.18 12.20 -15.30
C VAL A 252 12.62 13.60 -15.03
N ASP A 253 11.30 13.74 -15.14
CA ASP A 253 10.55 14.97 -14.84
C ASP A 253 9.48 14.76 -13.75
N GLU A 254 8.72 15.80 -13.45
CA GLU A 254 7.66 15.79 -12.44
C GLU A 254 6.55 14.77 -12.77
N ILE A 255 6.25 14.56 -14.05
CA ILE A 255 5.27 13.55 -14.47
C ILE A 255 5.81 12.17 -14.11
N ASP A 256 7.08 11.88 -14.40
CA ASP A 256 7.71 10.62 -14.02
C ASP A 256 7.65 10.39 -12.49
N ARG A 257 7.88 11.45 -11.70
CA ARG A 257 7.79 11.38 -10.22
C ARG A 257 6.39 11.03 -9.77
N ASP A 258 5.38 11.70 -10.33
CA ASP A 258 3.99 11.53 -9.94
C ASP A 258 3.44 10.16 -10.42
N THR A 259 3.94 9.65 -11.55
CA THR A 259 3.68 8.27 -12.03
C THR A 259 4.17 7.23 -11.03
N VAL A 260 5.44 7.32 -10.61
CA VAL A 260 6.01 6.36 -9.65
C VAL A 260 5.33 6.47 -8.29
N TRP A 261 4.93 7.68 -7.90
CA TRP A 261 4.15 7.90 -6.68
C TRP A 261 2.79 7.19 -6.73
N ALA A 262 1.98 7.46 -7.76
CA ALA A 262 0.66 6.84 -7.92
C ALA A 262 0.76 5.31 -8.01
N PHE A 263 1.78 4.81 -8.72
CA PHE A 263 2.06 3.39 -8.78
C PHE A 263 2.45 2.81 -7.41
N ALA A 264 3.34 3.47 -6.65
CA ALA A 264 3.77 3.00 -5.34
C ALA A 264 2.62 2.92 -4.33
N GLU A 265 1.69 3.88 -4.36
CA GLU A 265 0.48 3.85 -3.54
C GLU A 265 -0.40 2.64 -3.91
N GLY A 266 -0.71 2.47 -5.20
CA GLY A 266 -1.50 1.35 -5.68
C GLY A 266 -0.85 -0.02 -5.42
N PHE A 267 0.47 -0.10 -5.60
CA PHE A 267 1.25 -1.30 -5.31
C PHE A 267 1.21 -1.63 -3.82
N GLY A 268 1.32 -0.62 -2.94
CA GLY A 268 1.19 -0.82 -1.49
C GLY A 268 -0.10 -1.54 -1.11
N TYR A 269 -1.24 -1.10 -1.66
CA TYR A 269 -2.52 -1.77 -1.44
C TYR A 269 -2.55 -3.19 -2.01
N ALA A 270 -1.99 -3.39 -3.21
CA ALA A 270 -1.94 -4.72 -3.82
C ALA A 270 -1.07 -5.69 -3.01
N TYR A 271 0.09 -5.24 -2.56
CA TYR A 271 1.02 -6.00 -1.72
C TYR A 271 0.37 -6.38 -0.37
N GLU A 272 -0.26 -5.43 0.33
CA GLU A 272 -0.92 -5.72 1.60
C GLU A 272 -2.07 -6.72 1.44
N ARG A 273 -2.89 -6.56 0.39
CA ARG A 273 -3.93 -7.55 0.06
C ARG A 273 -3.33 -8.94 -0.13
N THR A 274 -2.24 -9.07 -0.90
CA THR A 274 -1.58 -10.35 -1.16
C THR A 274 -1.02 -10.96 0.13
N VAL A 275 -0.36 -10.17 0.99
CA VAL A 275 0.13 -10.61 2.31
C VAL A 275 -1.01 -11.12 3.21
N LEU A 276 -2.16 -10.44 3.21
CA LEU A 276 -3.33 -10.84 4.00
C LEU A 276 -3.95 -12.14 3.47
N LEU A 277 -4.09 -12.27 2.15
CA LEU A 277 -4.62 -13.48 1.51
C LEU A 277 -3.71 -14.69 1.76
N GLU A 278 -2.40 -14.54 1.62
CA GLU A 278 -1.44 -15.63 1.89
C GLU A 278 -1.47 -16.05 3.37
N ARG A 279 -1.55 -15.08 4.29
CA ARG A 279 -1.71 -15.36 5.72
C ARG A 279 -2.98 -16.14 6.02
N MET A 280 -4.12 -15.73 5.45
CA MET A 280 -5.41 -16.41 5.60
C MET A 280 -5.34 -17.84 5.06
N ARG A 281 -4.76 -18.04 3.88
CA ARG A 281 -4.55 -19.38 3.28
C ARG A 281 -3.70 -20.27 4.17
N ARG A 282 -2.61 -19.74 4.72
CA ARG A 282 -1.73 -20.47 5.65
C ARG A 282 -2.47 -20.87 6.92
N GLN A 283 -3.26 -19.96 7.50
CA GLN A 283 -4.09 -20.24 8.68
C GLN A 283 -5.16 -21.30 8.39
N HIS A 284 -5.86 -21.20 7.25
CA HIS A 284 -6.83 -22.22 6.83
C HIS A 284 -6.19 -23.59 6.62
N ALA A 285 -5.00 -23.65 6.03
CA ALA A 285 -4.27 -24.90 5.85
C ALA A 285 -3.83 -25.51 7.19
N GLU A 286 -3.47 -24.69 8.17
CA GLU A 286 -3.13 -25.14 9.53
C GLU A 286 -4.36 -25.68 10.28
N VAL A 287 -5.49 -24.97 10.21
CA VAL A 287 -6.77 -25.44 10.80
C VAL A 287 -7.22 -26.75 10.17
N ARG A 288 -7.15 -26.88 8.84
CA ARG A 288 -7.50 -28.13 8.15
C ARG A 288 -6.58 -29.29 8.56
N ARG A 289 -5.26 -29.04 8.69
CA ARG A 289 -4.32 -30.07 9.17
C ARG A 289 -4.62 -30.50 10.60
N ALA A 290 -4.94 -29.56 11.49
CA ALA A 290 -5.32 -29.87 12.87
C ALA A 290 -6.62 -30.68 12.94
N LEU A 291 -7.64 -30.32 12.14
CA LEU A 291 -8.91 -31.07 12.07
C LEU A 291 -8.71 -32.49 11.53
N ALA A 292 -7.91 -32.65 10.47
CA ALA A 292 -7.59 -33.97 9.92
C ALA A 292 -6.86 -34.87 10.94
N SER A 293 -5.89 -34.30 11.65
CA SER A 293 -5.17 -35.03 12.72
C SER A 293 -6.09 -35.43 13.88
N ALA A 294 -7.05 -34.58 14.26
CA ALA A 294 -8.03 -34.90 15.29
C ALA A 294 -9.00 -36.02 14.84
N ASP A 295 -9.43 -35.98 13.57
CA ASP A 295 -10.29 -37.00 12.96
C ASP A 295 -9.58 -38.36 12.86
N GLU A 296 -8.30 -38.37 12.48
CA GLU A 296 -7.46 -39.59 12.51
C GLU A 296 -7.31 -40.15 13.93
N ALA A 297 -7.03 -39.30 14.91
CA ALA A 297 -6.94 -39.73 16.31
C ALA A 297 -8.27 -40.28 16.85
N ALA A 298 -9.40 -39.67 16.46
CA ALA A 298 -10.73 -40.14 16.83
C ALA A 298 -11.05 -41.51 16.21
N ARG A 299 -10.71 -41.74 14.93
CA ARG A 299 -10.85 -43.05 14.29
C ARG A 299 -9.96 -44.11 14.94
N ALA A 300 -8.71 -43.78 15.26
CA ALA A 300 -7.81 -44.71 15.95
C ALA A 300 -8.34 -45.14 17.32
N LEU A 301 -9.02 -44.24 18.05
CA LEU A 301 -9.72 -44.58 19.29
C LEU A 301 -10.96 -45.45 19.09
N GLN A 302 -11.66 -45.32 17.96
CA GLN A 302 -12.82 -46.14 17.61
C GLN A 302 -12.43 -47.55 17.12
N ASP A 303 -11.34 -47.66 16.36
CA ASP A 303 -10.84 -48.93 15.79
C ASP A 303 -10.00 -49.74 16.78
N ALA A 304 -9.52 -49.12 17.87
CA ALA A 304 -8.94 -49.85 18.98
C ALA A 304 -10.04 -50.71 19.63
N ASP A 305 -10.03 -52.01 19.33
CA ASP A 305 -10.93 -53.02 19.88
C ASP A 305 -10.97 -52.89 21.40
N LEU A 306 -12.04 -52.27 21.92
CA LEU A 306 -12.32 -52.19 23.35
C LEU A 306 -12.74 -53.59 23.79
N ASP A 307 -11.77 -54.47 24.05
CA ASP A 307 -11.98 -55.69 24.84
C ASP A 307 -12.32 -55.23 26.26
N LEU A 308 -13.59 -54.89 26.47
CA LEU A 308 -14.24 -54.53 27.73
C LEU A 308 -14.27 -55.76 28.66
N ARG A 309 -13.10 -56.30 28.98
CA ARG A 309 -12.93 -57.23 30.09
C ARG A 309 -12.86 -56.41 31.37
N LYS A 310 -14.03 -56.31 32.02
CA LYS A 310 -14.27 -55.96 33.43
C LYS A 310 -13.06 -55.30 34.12
N ILE A 311 -12.93 -53.99 33.95
CA ILE A 311 -12.08 -53.19 34.82
C ILE A 311 -12.86 -53.03 36.13
N GLU A 312 -12.45 -53.77 37.17
CA GLU A 312 -12.85 -53.46 38.54
C GLU A 312 -12.43 -52.03 38.89
N PRO A 313 -13.19 -51.31 39.73
CA PRO A 313 -12.94 -49.90 39.98
C PRO A 313 -11.58 -49.73 40.68
N VAL A 314 -10.57 -49.35 39.89
CA VAL A 314 -9.24 -49.01 40.39
C VAL A 314 -9.38 -47.71 41.19
N GLU A 315 -9.21 -47.84 42.50
CA GLU A 315 -9.00 -46.74 43.42
C GLU A 315 -7.98 -45.75 42.83
N ARG A 316 -8.35 -44.47 42.80
CA ARG A 316 -7.53 -43.38 42.23
C ARG A 316 -6.08 -43.50 42.70
N SER A 317 -5.19 -43.88 41.78
CA SER A 317 -3.76 -44.05 42.05
C SER A 317 -3.14 -42.80 42.69
N ALA A 318 -2.30 -43.00 43.71
CA ALA A 318 -1.51 -41.95 44.36
C ALA A 318 -0.66 -41.13 43.37
N ALA A 319 -0.35 -41.68 42.18
CA ALA A 319 0.34 -40.95 41.12
C ALA A 319 -0.52 -39.84 40.49
N ALA A 320 -1.84 -40.05 40.37
CA ALA A 320 -2.77 -39.04 39.86
C ALA A 320 -2.96 -37.89 40.85
N GLN A 321 -2.96 -38.19 42.15
CA GLN A 321 -3.00 -37.18 43.22
C GLN A 321 -1.70 -36.35 43.26
N SER A 322 -0.54 -37.01 43.13
CA SER A 322 0.76 -36.32 43.10
C SER A 322 0.91 -35.38 41.89
N LEU A 323 0.37 -35.73 40.71
CA LEU A 323 0.40 -34.88 39.52
C LEU A 323 -0.49 -33.65 39.64
N ALA A 324 -1.68 -33.78 40.24
CA ALA A 324 -2.58 -32.67 40.51
C ALA A 324 -2.01 -31.67 41.54
N GLU A 325 -1.28 -32.15 42.56
CA GLU A 325 -0.58 -31.31 43.53
C GLU A 325 0.59 -30.54 42.90
N VAL A 326 1.35 -31.18 42.01
CA VAL A 326 2.44 -30.53 41.25
C VAL A 326 1.89 -29.47 40.29
N HIS A 327 0.77 -29.77 39.60
CA HIS A 327 0.07 -28.83 38.74
C HIS A 327 -0.35 -27.55 39.49
N THR A 328 -0.96 -27.73 40.66
CA THR A 328 -1.41 -26.62 41.52
C THR A 328 -0.23 -25.80 42.05
N ARG A 329 0.87 -26.46 42.43
CA ARG A 329 2.06 -25.79 42.98
C ARG A 329 2.81 -24.96 41.93
N VAL A 330 2.91 -25.41 40.68
CA VAL A 330 3.62 -24.68 39.61
C VAL A 330 2.82 -23.48 39.11
N LEU A 331 1.50 -23.62 38.91
CA LEU A 331 0.66 -22.48 38.53
C LEU A 331 0.53 -21.45 39.66
N GLY A 332 0.54 -21.88 40.93
CA GLY A 332 0.53 -20.98 42.09
C GLY A 332 1.78 -20.11 42.27
N MET A 333 2.91 -20.48 41.65
CA MET A 333 4.15 -19.68 41.70
C MET A 333 4.17 -18.52 40.70
N LEU A 334 3.32 -18.59 39.67
CA LEU A 334 3.21 -17.58 38.63
C LEU A 334 2.08 -16.60 38.97
N THR A 335 2.32 -15.33 38.71
CA THR A 335 1.22 -14.34 38.73
C THR A 335 0.27 -14.62 37.56
N ARG A 336 -0.99 -14.19 37.68
CA ARG A 336 -1.99 -14.32 36.59
C ARG A 336 -1.44 -13.87 35.24
N ARG A 337 -0.70 -12.75 35.23
CA ARG A 337 -0.09 -12.21 34.01
C ARG A 337 1.05 -13.05 33.46
N GLU A 338 1.81 -13.69 34.33
CA GLU A 338 2.88 -14.62 33.92
C GLU A 338 2.29 -15.93 33.37
N VAL A 339 1.16 -16.40 33.90
CA VAL A 339 0.42 -17.55 33.34
C VAL A 339 -0.12 -17.24 31.94
N GLU A 340 -0.73 -16.06 31.74
CA GLU A 340 -1.20 -15.61 30.42
C GLU A 340 -0.06 -15.56 29.41
N VAL A 341 1.09 -14.97 29.79
CA VAL A 341 2.28 -14.91 28.93
C VAL A 341 2.82 -16.31 28.63
N LEU A 342 2.89 -17.20 29.63
CA LEU A 342 3.35 -18.58 29.45
C LEU A 342 2.44 -19.39 28.52
N ARG A 343 1.11 -19.24 28.64
CA ARG A 343 0.13 -19.87 27.75
C ARG A 343 0.34 -19.44 26.30
N LEU A 344 0.53 -18.15 26.06
CA LEU A 344 0.78 -17.63 24.71
C LEU A 344 2.16 -18.01 24.17
N MET A 345 3.18 -18.15 25.04
CA MET A 345 4.46 -18.75 24.68
C MET A 345 4.30 -20.20 24.22
N ALA A 346 3.50 -21.00 24.93
CA ALA A 346 3.22 -22.39 24.57
C ALA A 346 2.44 -22.52 23.26
N ALA A 347 1.60 -21.53 22.94
CA ALA A 347 0.93 -21.40 21.65
C ALA A 347 1.83 -20.88 20.50
N GLY A 348 3.14 -20.72 20.73
CA GLY A 348 4.11 -20.32 19.70
C GLY A 348 4.10 -18.83 19.34
N ARG A 349 3.39 -17.97 20.10
CA ARG A 349 3.33 -16.53 19.83
C ARG A 349 4.68 -15.85 20.03
N THR A 350 5.00 -14.83 19.24
CA THR A 350 6.17 -13.96 19.45
C THR A 350 5.93 -12.92 20.54
N ASN A 351 6.97 -12.28 21.06
CA ASN A 351 6.79 -11.22 22.07
C ASN A 351 5.95 -10.03 21.57
N GLN A 352 6.00 -9.73 20.27
CA GLN A 352 5.17 -8.69 19.67
C GLN A 352 3.71 -9.13 19.61
N GLN A 353 3.44 -10.37 19.20
CA GLN A 353 2.07 -10.90 19.18
C GLN A 353 1.46 -10.98 20.58
N ILE A 354 2.24 -11.38 21.58
CA ILE A 354 1.80 -11.38 22.99
C ILE A 354 1.53 -9.94 23.47
N ALA A 355 2.36 -8.98 23.05
CA ALA A 355 2.18 -7.57 23.41
C ALA A 355 0.87 -7.02 22.84
N ASP A 356 0.58 -7.33 21.59
CA ASP A 356 -0.64 -6.92 20.89
C ASP A 356 -1.88 -7.58 21.52
N GLU A 357 -1.84 -8.88 21.79
CA GLU A 357 -2.97 -9.64 22.38
C GLU A 357 -3.26 -9.23 23.83
N LEU A 358 -2.21 -8.92 24.59
CA LEU A 358 -2.33 -8.55 25.98
C LEU A 358 -2.41 -7.03 26.21
N VAL A 359 -2.39 -6.22 25.14
CA VAL A 359 -2.43 -4.75 25.15
C VAL A 359 -1.38 -4.14 26.09
N ILE A 360 -0.13 -4.57 25.95
CA ILE A 360 1.03 -4.08 26.72
C ILE A 360 2.25 -3.92 25.81
N SER A 361 3.30 -3.23 26.25
CA SER A 361 4.51 -3.08 25.42
C SER A 361 5.29 -4.40 25.27
N ALA A 362 5.98 -4.58 24.13
CA ALA A 362 6.89 -5.72 23.92
C ALA A 362 8.04 -5.76 24.96
N GLY A 363 8.46 -4.62 25.50
CA GLY A 363 9.41 -4.55 26.61
C GLY A 363 8.84 -5.11 27.92
N THR A 364 7.56 -4.87 28.18
CA THR A 364 6.81 -5.44 29.30
C THR A 364 6.71 -6.96 29.16
N VAL A 365 6.40 -7.46 27.96
CA VAL A 365 6.37 -8.90 27.67
C VAL A 365 7.75 -9.55 27.90
N LYS A 366 8.83 -8.96 27.38
CA LYS A 366 10.21 -9.46 27.63
C LYS A 366 10.49 -9.60 29.13
N SER A 367 10.02 -8.64 29.93
CA SER A 367 10.18 -8.67 31.39
C SER A 367 9.37 -9.80 32.04
N HIS A 368 8.14 -10.04 31.60
CA HIS A 368 7.34 -11.18 32.07
C HIS A 368 7.97 -12.52 31.67
N VAL A 369 8.43 -12.67 30.43
CA VAL A 369 9.13 -13.88 29.95
C VAL A 369 10.35 -14.17 30.83
N LYS A 370 11.19 -13.18 31.13
CA LYS A 370 12.35 -13.36 32.02
C LYS A 370 11.97 -13.85 33.41
N ARG A 371 10.86 -13.34 33.97
CA ARG A 371 10.34 -13.79 35.28
C ARG A 371 9.80 -15.21 35.22
N VAL A 372 9.06 -15.56 34.16
CA VAL A 372 8.54 -16.92 33.91
C VAL A 372 9.69 -17.91 33.82
N LEU A 373 10.71 -17.65 32.99
CA LEU A 373 11.88 -18.53 32.85
C LEU A 373 12.58 -18.75 34.19
N ARG A 374 12.80 -17.67 34.95
CA ARG A 374 13.41 -17.75 36.28
C ARG A 374 12.58 -18.57 37.27
N LYS A 375 11.26 -18.37 37.30
CA LYS A 375 10.35 -19.06 38.23
C LYS A 375 10.15 -20.53 37.89
N LEU A 376 10.22 -20.88 36.60
CA LEU A 376 10.13 -22.26 36.12
C LEU A 376 11.48 -22.97 36.03
N HIS A 377 12.57 -22.30 36.40
CA HIS A 377 13.95 -22.79 36.19
C HIS A 377 14.24 -23.23 34.75
N ALA A 378 13.58 -22.60 33.77
CA ALA A 378 13.75 -22.89 32.36
C ALA A 378 14.88 -22.03 31.75
N THR A 379 15.75 -22.66 30.98
CA THR A 379 16.88 -22.00 30.31
C THR A 379 16.45 -21.25 29.05
N ASN A 380 15.35 -21.65 28.42
CA ASN A 380 14.86 -21.04 27.21
C ASN A 380 13.33 -21.10 27.07
N ARG A 381 12.81 -20.34 26.10
CA ARG A 381 11.36 -20.23 25.82
C ARG A 381 10.73 -21.59 25.49
N ALA A 382 11.41 -22.43 24.72
CA ALA A 382 10.88 -23.73 24.31
C ALA A 382 10.76 -24.69 25.51
N GLU A 383 11.71 -24.65 26.43
CA GLU A 383 11.68 -25.43 27.67
C GLU A 383 10.52 -25.00 28.57
N ALA A 384 10.29 -23.70 28.73
CA ALA A 384 9.13 -23.19 29.47
C ALA A 384 7.79 -23.54 28.80
N ALA A 385 7.71 -23.44 27.47
CA ALA A 385 6.53 -23.86 26.71
C ALA A 385 6.26 -25.37 26.88
N SER A 386 7.31 -26.19 26.80
CA SER A 386 7.21 -27.64 27.01
C SER A 386 6.76 -27.97 28.45
N ALA A 387 7.25 -27.24 29.45
CA ALA A 387 6.80 -27.38 30.83
C ALA A 387 5.30 -27.08 30.98
N TYR A 388 4.80 -26.02 30.33
CA TYR A 388 3.37 -25.71 30.32
C TYR A 388 2.52 -26.80 29.66
N VAL A 389 2.94 -27.33 28.51
CA VAL A 389 2.21 -28.42 27.83
C VAL A 389 2.18 -29.70 28.67
N ARG A 390 3.30 -30.07 29.32
CA ARG A 390 3.32 -31.21 30.25
C ARG A 390 2.37 -31.04 31.44
N LEU A 391 2.20 -29.81 31.91
CA LEU A 391 1.25 -29.48 32.98
C LEU A 391 -0.21 -29.50 32.48
N ALA A 392 -0.46 -29.02 31.26
CA ALA A 392 -1.80 -28.93 30.67
C ALA A 392 -2.39 -30.26 30.17
N ILE A 393 -1.57 -31.32 30.04
CA ILE A 393 -2.01 -32.68 29.64
C ILE A 393 -2.54 -33.49 30.84
N ALA A 394 -2.46 -32.97 32.08
CA ALA A 394 -3.18 -33.56 33.21
C ALA A 394 -4.69 -33.21 33.10
N PRO A 395 -5.61 -34.20 33.16
CA PRO A 395 -7.04 -33.92 32.98
C PRO A 395 -7.54 -32.97 34.07
N ALA A 396 -8.15 -31.86 33.64
CA ALA A 396 -8.89 -30.97 34.52
C ALA A 396 -10.07 -31.76 35.13
N VAL A 397 -10.01 -31.99 36.43
CA VAL A 397 -11.16 -32.44 37.21
C VAL A 397 -11.97 -31.18 37.51
N ASP A 398 -12.88 -30.82 36.60
CA ASP A 398 -13.90 -29.83 36.89
C ASP A 398 -14.89 -30.46 37.89
N GLY A 399 -15.04 -29.81 39.04
CA GLY A 399 -15.93 -30.19 40.14
C GLY A 399 -17.24 -29.42 40.14
#